data_AF-A0A1I7NUC6-F1
#
_entry.id   AF-A0A1I7NUC6-F1
#
_cell.length_a   1.000
_cell.length_b   1.000
_cell.length_c   1.000
_cell.angle_alpha   90.00
_cell.angle_beta   90.00
_cell.angle_gamma   90.00
#
_symmetry.space_group_name_H-M   'P 1'
#
loop_
_entity.id
_entity.type
_entity.pdbx_description
1 polymer ?
#
loop_
_entity_poly.entity_id
_entity_poly.type
_entity_poly.pdbx_seq_one_letter_code
_entity_poly.pdbx_strand_id
1 'polypeptide(L)'
;MPLDRLLLLVIDSAMTQSRSFRFAVTCAALALSAPALAQVPGWQFSPLPGEGDRAAMGCSLAASPQAHDCLVVRCEDDFTTGLHIHTSRPGGGAGGWEMTLDREARALMAEAGDGPYDARFMEDADYLLDRLRHGTFVYLRHSADLDAPFAFIDLTGSMTAIAEALYWCAPRVPPGEQNGAPGVVPETSQQGEFP
;
A
#
# COMPACT_ATOMS: atom_id res chain seq x y z
N MET A 1 24.42 -16.64 -75.28
CA MET A 1 25.06 -15.40 -75.80
C MET A 1 24.01 -14.70 -76.65
N PRO A 2 23.67 -13.42 -76.43
CA PRO A 2 24.58 -12.33 -76.07
C PRO A 2 24.23 -11.55 -74.78
N LEU A 3 25.28 -10.94 -74.21
CA LEU A 3 25.25 -9.77 -73.35
C LEU A 3 24.95 -8.53 -74.22
N ASP A 4 24.14 -7.59 -73.74
CA ASP A 4 24.51 -6.17 -73.84
C ASP A 4 23.64 -5.25 -72.98
N ARG A 5 24.31 -4.32 -72.28
CA ARG A 5 23.87 -2.95 -71.94
C ARG A 5 22.52 -2.73 -71.24
N LEU A 6 22.57 -2.52 -69.93
CA LEU A 6 22.11 -1.24 -69.37
C LEU A 6 22.93 -0.86 -68.12
N LEU A 7 23.84 0.08 -68.35
CA LEU A 7 24.57 0.85 -67.37
C LEU A 7 23.74 2.10 -67.02
N LEU A 8 23.94 2.63 -65.80
CA LEU A 8 23.64 4.01 -65.35
C LEU A 8 22.23 4.35 -64.85
N LEU A 9 22.12 4.38 -63.51
CA LEU A 9 21.37 5.28 -62.61
C LEU A 9 21.07 4.41 -61.37
N VAL A 10 21.68 4.57 -60.21
CA VAL A 10 21.88 5.79 -59.45
C VAL A 10 23.04 5.55 -58.48
N ILE A 11 24.20 6.16 -58.75
CA ILE A 11 25.21 6.45 -57.74
C ILE A 11 24.79 7.80 -57.14
N ASP A 12 23.88 7.79 -56.17
CA ASP A 12 23.69 8.90 -55.24
C ASP A 12 22.65 8.47 -54.20
N SER A 13 23.13 8.04 -53.03
CA SER A 13 22.36 7.95 -51.76
C SER A 13 23.14 7.28 -50.63
N ALA A 14 24.41 6.91 -50.85
CA ALA A 14 25.21 6.25 -49.83
C ALA A 14 25.89 7.22 -48.84
N MET A 15 25.28 8.35 -48.45
CA MET A 15 25.89 9.25 -47.42
C MET A 15 24.91 10.01 -46.51
N THR A 16 23.65 9.57 -46.33
CA THR A 16 22.72 10.26 -45.40
C THR A 16 21.90 9.32 -44.53
N GLN A 17 22.43 8.16 -44.16
CA GLN A 17 21.68 7.19 -43.33
C GLN A 17 22.54 6.53 -42.25
N SER A 18 23.40 7.31 -41.59
CA SER A 18 24.28 6.77 -40.53
C SER A 18 24.39 7.67 -39.29
N ARG A 19 23.49 8.64 -39.11
CA ARG A 19 23.55 9.56 -37.95
C ARG A 19 22.34 9.58 -37.03
N SER A 20 21.20 9.00 -37.41
CA SER A 20 19.96 9.12 -36.62
C SER A 20 19.68 7.94 -35.67
N PHE A 21 20.45 6.86 -35.70
CA PHE A 21 20.15 5.64 -34.91
C PHE A 21 20.82 5.57 -33.53
N ARG A 22 21.64 6.56 -33.15
CA ARG A 22 22.38 6.52 -31.86
C ARG A 22 21.75 7.35 -30.73
N PHE A 23 20.81 8.24 -31.02
CA PHE A 23 20.18 9.08 -29.99
C PHE A 23 18.86 8.52 -29.42
N ALA A 24 18.16 7.63 -30.15
CA ALA A 24 16.89 7.08 -29.67
C ALA A 24 17.05 5.96 -28.63
N VAL A 25 18.21 5.29 -28.58
CA VAL A 25 18.43 4.13 -27.70
C VAL A 25 18.71 4.55 -26.25
N THR A 26 19.25 5.74 -26.01
CA THR A 26 19.64 6.18 -24.66
C THR A 26 18.47 6.71 -23.82
N CYS A 27 17.42 7.27 -24.42
CA CYS A 27 16.26 7.77 -23.66
C CYS A 27 15.28 6.66 -23.23
N ALA A 28 15.26 5.49 -23.90
CA ALA A 28 14.36 4.40 -23.55
C ALA A 28 14.80 3.58 -22.32
N ALA A 29 16.08 3.63 -21.95
CA ALA A 29 16.63 2.82 -20.86
C ALA A 29 16.40 3.44 -19.46
N LEU A 30 16.14 4.75 -19.36
CA LEU A 30 15.94 5.46 -18.09
C LEU A 30 14.49 5.40 -17.55
N ALA A 31 13.54 4.90 -18.34
CA ALA A 31 12.14 4.80 -17.94
C ALA A 31 11.80 3.50 -17.17
N LEU A 32 12.76 2.56 -17.03
CA LEU A 32 12.54 1.23 -16.43
C LEU A 32 13.03 1.12 -14.97
N SER A 33 13.52 2.20 -14.36
CA SER A 33 14.08 2.18 -13.00
C SER A 33 13.21 2.89 -11.96
N ALA A 34 11.89 2.95 -12.16
CA ALA A 34 11.00 3.24 -11.04
C ALA A 34 11.05 2.00 -10.11
N PRO A 35 11.45 2.14 -8.83
CA PRO A 35 11.26 1.06 -7.89
C PRO A 35 9.76 0.79 -7.83
N ALA A 36 9.33 -0.33 -8.40
CA ALA A 36 8.02 -0.87 -8.10
C ALA A 36 8.09 -1.30 -6.63
N LEU A 37 7.77 -0.36 -5.73
CA LEU A 37 7.42 -0.72 -4.36
C LEU A 37 6.21 -1.63 -4.53
N ALA A 38 6.44 -2.91 -4.34
CA ALA A 38 5.47 -3.96 -4.57
C ALA A 38 5.08 -4.59 -3.24
N GLN A 39 4.02 -5.39 -3.27
CA GLN A 39 3.65 -6.27 -2.18
C GLN A 39 4.82 -7.24 -1.96
N VAL A 40 5.58 -6.98 -0.89
CA VAL A 40 6.70 -7.81 -0.44
C VAL A 40 6.40 -8.37 0.95
N PRO A 41 6.96 -9.53 1.30
CA PRO A 41 6.73 -10.15 2.59
C PRO A 41 7.06 -9.24 3.78
N GLY A 42 6.23 -9.33 4.83
CA GLY A 42 6.45 -8.61 6.10
C GLY A 42 5.74 -7.26 6.17
N TRP A 43 6.04 -6.52 7.24
CA TRP A 43 5.42 -5.23 7.58
C TRP A 43 6.25 -4.04 7.12
N GLN A 44 5.61 -3.12 6.43
CA GLN A 44 6.19 -1.88 5.93
C GLN A 44 5.10 -0.84 5.65
N PHE A 45 5.47 0.37 5.24
CA PHE A 45 4.51 1.32 4.69
C PHE A 45 3.83 0.79 3.43
N SER A 46 2.57 1.19 3.22
CA SER A 46 1.83 0.78 2.04
C SER A 46 2.52 1.31 0.78
N PRO A 47 2.82 0.44 -0.20
CA PRO A 47 3.46 0.88 -1.43
C PRO A 47 2.48 1.51 -2.43
N LEU A 48 1.18 1.52 -2.12
CA LEU A 48 0.17 2.04 -3.04
C LEU A 48 0.27 3.57 -3.15
N PRO A 49 0.05 4.15 -4.35
CA PRO A 49 0.13 5.59 -4.55
C PRO A 49 -0.80 6.36 -3.60
N GLY A 50 -0.25 7.32 -2.85
CA GLY A 50 -1.01 8.15 -1.91
C GLY A 50 -1.19 7.56 -0.51
N GLU A 51 -0.74 6.32 -0.26
CA GLU A 51 -0.93 5.65 1.03
C GLU A 51 0.28 5.72 1.96
N GLY A 52 1.50 5.70 1.42
CA GLY A 52 2.76 6.06 2.11
C GLY A 52 2.75 5.97 3.65
N ASP A 53 2.87 7.12 4.31
CA ASP A 53 2.98 7.27 5.77
C ASP A 53 1.66 7.21 6.53
N ARG A 54 0.53 6.99 5.84
CA ARG A 54 -0.79 6.83 6.47
C ARG A 54 -1.28 5.39 6.50
N ALA A 55 -0.54 4.44 5.95
CA ALA A 55 -0.92 3.03 5.98
C ALA A 55 0.27 2.10 6.17
N ALA A 56 0.10 1.10 7.04
CA ALA A 56 1.03 0.01 7.27
C ALA A 56 0.47 -1.27 6.65
N MET A 57 1.24 -1.92 5.79
CA MET A 57 0.87 -3.13 5.07
C MET A 57 1.75 -4.30 5.53
N GLY A 58 1.12 -5.38 5.97
CA GLY A 58 1.74 -6.66 6.30
C GLY A 58 1.33 -7.73 5.29
N CYS A 59 2.25 -8.18 4.44
CA CYS A 59 1.98 -9.20 3.42
C CYS A 59 2.53 -10.58 3.80
N SER A 60 1.92 -11.61 3.21
CA SER A 60 2.31 -13.00 3.45
C SER A 60 3.76 -13.31 3.07
N LEU A 61 4.34 -14.36 3.66
CA LEU A 61 5.71 -14.80 3.39
C LEU A 61 5.98 -15.12 1.91
N ALA A 62 4.93 -15.54 1.19
CA ALA A 62 4.99 -15.87 -0.23
C ALA A 62 4.60 -14.69 -1.14
N ALA A 63 4.37 -13.50 -0.57
CA ALA A 63 3.86 -12.36 -1.31
C ALA A 63 4.83 -11.90 -2.41
N SER A 64 4.22 -11.52 -3.53
CA SER A 64 4.85 -10.97 -4.72
C SER A 64 3.89 -9.96 -5.36
N PRO A 65 4.36 -9.12 -6.30
CA PRO A 65 3.47 -8.19 -6.98
C PRO A 65 2.29 -8.87 -7.71
N GLN A 66 2.46 -10.12 -8.15
CA GLN A 66 1.43 -10.87 -8.90
C GLN A 66 0.53 -11.73 -8.00
N ALA A 67 1.03 -12.13 -6.84
CA ALA A 67 0.34 -13.02 -5.92
C ALA A 67 0.61 -12.60 -4.47
N HIS A 68 -0.40 -12.08 -3.79
CA HIS A 68 -0.28 -11.57 -2.43
C HIS A 68 -1.61 -11.64 -1.69
N ASP A 69 -1.49 -11.79 -0.36
CA ASP A 69 -2.54 -11.51 0.61
C ASP A 69 -1.90 -10.66 1.70
N CYS A 70 -2.42 -9.45 1.88
CA CYS A 70 -1.87 -8.47 2.81
C CYS A 70 -2.98 -7.91 3.70
N LEU A 71 -2.68 -7.76 4.97
CA LEU A 71 -3.48 -6.96 5.90
C LEU A 71 -2.94 -5.54 5.92
N VAL A 72 -3.83 -4.56 5.96
CA VAL A 72 -3.44 -3.14 5.94
C VAL A 72 -4.15 -2.40 7.06
N VAL A 73 -3.37 -1.66 7.84
CA VAL A 73 -3.88 -0.72 8.84
C VAL A 73 -3.69 0.68 8.28
N ARG A 74 -4.78 1.44 8.16
CA ARG A 74 -4.79 2.76 7.50
C ARG A 74 -5.40 3.83 8.40
N CYS A 75 -4.81 5.02 8.32
CA CYS A 75 -5.41 6.27 8.73
C CYS A 75 -6.43 6.72 7.69
N GLU A 76 -7.71 6.65 8.04
CA GLU A 76 -8.77 7.13 7.18
C GLU A 76 -8.80 8.66 7.12
N ASP A 77 -9.48 9.20 6.12
CA ASP A 77 -9.55 10.66 5.91
C ASP A 77 -10.34 11.39 6.99
N ASP A 78 -11.21 10.66 7.71
CA ASP A 78 -11.91 11.14 8.90
C ASP A 78 -11.12 10.91 10.20
N PHE A 79 -9.83 10.55 10.10
CA PHE A 79 -8.93 10.20 11.20
C PHE A 79 -9.32 8.94 11.97
N THR A 80 -10.27 8.14 11.50
CA THR A 80 -10.53 6.82 12.06
C THR A 80 -9.45 5.82 11.63
N THR A 81 -9.32 4.73 12.39
CA THR A 81 -8.47 3.61 11.98
C THR A 81 -9.27 2.64 11.10
N GLY A 82 -8.78 2.38 9.91
CA GLY A 82 -9.32 1.37 9.00
C GLY A 82 -8.43 0.12 8.99
N LEU A 83 -9.07 -1.04 8.93
CA LEU A 83 -8.39 -2.31 8.74
C LEU A 83 -8.89 -2.97 7.46
N HIS A 84 -7.96 -3.25 6.54
CA HIS A 84 -8.27 -3.63 5.18
C HIS A 84 -7.53 -4.91 4.78
N ILE A 85 -8.04 -5.54 3.74
CA ILE A 85 -7.36 -6.60 3.00
C ILE A 85 -6.97 -6.08 1.61
N HIS A 86 -5.74 -6.39 1.21
CA HIS A 86 -5.22 -6.15 -0.12
C HIS A 86 -4.73 -7.48 -0.70
N THR A 87 -5.37 -7.99 -1.75
CA THR A 87 -5.18 -9.34 -2.24
C THR A 87 -5.24 -9.44 -3.77
N SER A 88 -4.45 -10.34 -4.33
CA SER A 88 -4.53 -10.71 -5.75
C SER A 88 -5.61 -11.76 -6.05
N ARG A 89 -6.40 -12.17 -5.04
CA ARG A 89 -7.38 -13.24 -5.14
C ARG A 89 -8.42 -12.98 -6.25
N PRO A 90 -8.69 -13.95 -7.15
CA PRO A 90 -9.81 -13.88 -8.07
C PRO A 90 -11.15 -13.77 -7.31
N GLY A 91 -11.88 -12.70 -7.54
CA GLY A 91 -13.11 -12.38 -6.79
C GLY A 91 -12.91 -11.32 -5.69
N GLY A 92 -11.69 -10.80 -5.52
CA GLY A 92 -11.39 -9.69 -4.63
C GLY A 92 -11.39 -10.06 -3.15
N GLY A 93 -11.34 -9.03 -2.31
CA GLY A 93 -11.16 -9.13 -0.87
C GLY A 93 -12.45 -9.21 -0.05
N ALA A 94 -13.61 -8.95 -0.64
CA ALA A 94 -14.88 -8.92 0.09
C ALA A 94 -15.39 -10.34 0.40
N GLY A 95 -15.93 -10.53 1.61
CA GLY A 95 -16.44 -11.81 2.10
C GLY A 95 -15.84 -12.21 3.45
N GLY A 96 -16.04 -13.47 3.82
CA GLY A 96 -15.54 -14.01 5.08
C GLY A 96 -14.07 -14.42 4.99
N TRP A 97 -13.29 -14.06 6.00
CA TRP A 97 -11.89 -14.43 6.14
C TRP A 97 -11.70 -15.29 7.39
N GLU A 98 -11.25 -16.52 7.17
CA GLU A 98 -10.82 -17.41 8.24
C GLU A 98 -9.40 -17.04 8.64
N MET A 99 -9.17 -16.85 9.92
CA MET A 99 -7.86 -16.52 10.43
C MET A 99 -7.53 -17.17 11.76
N THR A 100 -6.24 -17.46 11.95
CA THR A 100 -5.69 -17.92 13.22
C THR A 100 -4.61 -16.94 13.67
N LEU A 101 -4.85 -16.26 14.79
CA LEU A 101 -3.91 -15.31 15.41
C LEU A 101 -3.52 -15.84 16.78
N ASP A 102 -2.21 -16.06 16.99
CA ASP A 102 -1.64 -16.71 18.18
C ASP A 102 -2.49 -17.87 18.75
N ARG A 103 -2.86 -18.83 17.88
CA ARG A 103 -3.66 -20.03 18.22
C ARG A 103 -5.15 -19.80 18.52
N GLU A 104 -5.67 -18.60 18.28
CA GLU A 104 -7.11 -18.34 18.30
C GLU A 104 -7.66 -18.29 16.88
N ALA A 105 -8.62 -19.15 16.58
CA ALA A 105 -9.34 -19.14 15.32
C ALA A 105 -10.52 -18.15 15.38
N ARG A 106 -10.65 -17.35 14.32
CA ARG A 106 -11.74 -16.40 14.10
C ARG A 106 -12.12 -16.37 12.63
N ALA A 107 -13.37 -16.00 12.36
CA ALA A 107 -13.84 -15.64 11.04
C ALA A 107 -14.32 -14.20 11.11
N LEU A 108 -13.84 -13.35 10.20
CA LEU A 108 -14.19 -11.93 10.15
C LEU A 108 -14.73 -11.59 8.76
N MET A 109 -15.72 -10.71 8.72
CA MET A 109 -16.31 -10.26 7.45
C MET A 109 -15.63 -8.99 6.97
N ALA A 110 -15.23 -8.99 5.70
CA ALA A 110 -14.74 -7.81 5.00
C ALA A 110 -15.74 -7.38 3.92
N GLU A 111 -16.03 -6.09 3.86
CA GLU A 111 -16.90 -5.47 2.86
C GLU A 111 -16.06 -4.80 1.78
N ALA A 112 -16.52 -4.86 0.53
CA ALA A 112 -15.86 -4.12 -0.55
C ALA A 112 -15.82 -2.62 -0.20
N GLY A 113 -14.65 -2.00 -0.33
CA GLY A 113 -14.47 -0.58 -0.06
C GLY A 113 -14.18 0.21 -1.34
N ASP A 114 -14.41 1.52 -1.28
CA ASP A 114 -14.07 2.47 -2.37
C ASP A 114 -12.59 2.92 -2.34
N GLY A 115 -11.82 2.39 -1.38
CA GLY A 115 -10.42 2.73 -1.16
C GLY A 115 -9.46 2.02 -2.11
N PRO A 116 -8.15 2.23 -1.93
CA PRO A 116 -7.12 1.59 -2.76
C PRO A 116 -6.92 0.09 -2.45
N TYR A 117 -7.61 -0.43 -1.43
CA TYR A 117 -7.57 -1.83 -1.00
C TYR A 117 -8.87 -2.54 -1.35
N ASP A 118 -8.83 -3.86 -1.46
CA ASP A 118 -9.94 -4.64 -2.01
C ASP A 118 -11.17 -4.71 -1.08
N ALA A 119 -10.97 -4.73 0.24
CA ALA A 119 -12.06 -4.74 1.21
C ALA A 119 -11.63 -4.27 2.59
N ARG A 120 -12.60 -3.88 3.42
CA ARG A 120 -12.43 -3.38 4.80
C ARG A 120 -13.17 -4.26 5.80
N PHE A 121 -12.54 -4.58 6.92
CA PHE A 121 -13.20 -5.22 8.05
C PHE A 121 -14.01 -4.17 8.83
N MET A 122 -15.32 -4.38 8.91
CA MET A 122 -16.25 -3.44 9.56
C MET A 122 -16.51 -3.79 11.02
N GLU A 123 -16.49 -5.08 11.33
CA GLU A 123 -16.71 -5.62 12.67
C GLU A 123 -15.41 -6.16 13.25
N ASP A 124 -15.27 -6.09 14.58
CA ASP A 124 -14.11 -6.60 15.33
C ASP A 124 -12.74 -6.08 14.84
N ALA A 125 -12.71 -4.95 14.12
CA ALA A 125 -11.49 -4.33 13.60
C ALA A 125 -10.53 -3.94 14.74
N ASP A 126 -11.06 -3.51 15.89
CA ASP A 126 -10.26 -3.19 17.08
C ASP A 126 -9.57 -4.42 17.67
N TYR A 127 -10.28 -5.56 17.72
CA TYR A 127 -9.68 -6.83 18.13
C TYR A 127 -8.56 -7.20 17.16
N LEU A 128 -8.83 -7.19 15.85
CA LEU A 128 -7.82 -7.56 14.88
C LEU A 128 -6.61 -6.61 14.95
N LEU A 129 -6.81 -5.30 15.08
CA LEU A 129 -5.73 -4.32 15.26
C LEU A 129 -4.86 -4.63 16.48
N ASP A 130 -5.46 -4.95 17.62
CA ASP A 130 -4.72 -5.33 18.83
C ASP A 130 -3.85 -6.58 18.58
N ARG A 131 -4.42 -7.60 17.96
CA ARG A 131 -3.69 -8.83 17.60
C ARG A 131 -2.58 -8.58 16.59
N LEU A 132 -2.76 -7.66 15.64
CA LEU A 132 -1.71 -7.31 14.69
C LEU A 132 -0.56 -6.56 15.37
N ARG A 133 -0.82 -5.74 16.40
CA ARG A 133 0.23 -5.01 17.13
C ARG A 133 1.04 -5.90 18.08
N HIS A 134 0.41 -6.91 18.67
CA HIS A 134 0.98 -7.65 19.79
C HIS A 134 1.17 -9.14 19.53
N GLY A 135 0.66 -9.65 18.40
CA GLY A 135 0.78 -11.04 18.03
C GLY A 135 2.12 -11.39 17.38
N THR A 136 2.23 -12.66 16.99
CA THR A 136 3.44 -13.23 16.39
C THR A 136 3.28 -13.56 14.92
N PHE A 137 2.12 -14.09 14.52
CA PHE A 137 1.80 -14.40 13.13
C PHE A 137 0.30 -14.48 12.93
N VAL A 138 -0.12 -14.41 11.66
CA VAL A 138 -1.49 -14.65 11.21
C VAL A 138 -1.48 -15.71 10.13
N TYR A 139 -2.30 -16.75 10.29
CA TYR A 139 -2.74 -17.56 9.16
C TYR A 139 -4.05 -16.99 8.66
N LEU A 140 -4.18 -16.75 7.36
CA LEU A 140 -5.31 -16.08 6.74
C LEU A 140 -5.77 -16.85 5.50
N ARG A 141 -7.07 -16.99 5.29
CA ARG A 141 -7.65 -17.53 4.05
C ARG A 141 -9.05 -17.00 3.82
N HIS A 142 -9.39 -16.72 2.57
CA HIS A 142 -10.77 -16.38 2.22
C HIS A 142 -11.66 -17.63 2.28
N SER A 143 -12.83 -17.52 2.91
CA SER A 143 -13.78 -18.63 3.16
C SER A 143 -14.31 -19.31 1.90
N ALA A 144 -14.34 -18.61 0.76
CA ALA A 144 -14.73 -19.21 -0.51
C ALA A 144 -13.63 -20.08 -1.16
N ASP A 145 -12.40 -20.07 -0.64
CA ASP A 145 -11.26 -20.78 -1.20
C ASP A 145 -10.80 -21.92 -0.28
N LEU A 146 -11.71 -22.84 0.05
CA LEU A 146 -11.46 -23.89 1.03
C LEU A 146 -10.30 -24.84 0.69
N ASP A 147 -9.94 -24.93 -0.59
CA ASP A 147 -8.82 -25.73 -1.08
C ASP A 147 -7.50 -24.96 -1.15
N ALA A 148 -7.52 -23.64 -0.98
CA ALA A 148 -6.32 -22.82 -0.94
C ALA A 148 -5.59 -23.01 0.40
N PRO A 149 -4.25 -22.97 0.39
CA PRO A 149 -3.48 -22.91 1.63
C PRO A 149 -3.72 -21.58 2.35
N PHE A 150 -3.53 -21.58 3.68
CA PHE A 150 -3.52 -20.33 4.42
C PHE A 150 -2.28 -19.50 4.06
N ALA A 151 -2.48 -18.21 3.81
CA ALA A 151 -1.43 -17.23 3.76
C ALA A 151 -0.87 -17.03 5.17
N PHE A 152 0.45 -17.16 5.32
CA PHE A 152 1.14 -16.89 6.58
C PHE A 152 1.74 -15.49 6.54
N ILE A 153 1.34 -14.63 7.48
CA ILE A 153 1.87 -13.28 7.66
C ILE A 153 2.65 -13.25 8.97
N ASP A 154 3.96 -12.99 8.89
CA ASP A 154 4.80 -12.74 10.07
C ASP A 154 4.46 -11.35 10.64
N LEU A 155 4.24 -11.24 11.95
CA LEU A 155 3.94 -9.97 12.61
C LEU A 155 5.20 -9.27 13.15
N THR A 156 6.39 -9.76 12.85
CA THR A 156 7.65 -9.06 13.16
C THR A 156 7.64 -7.67 12.52
N GLY A 157 7.85 -6.63 13.33
CA GLY A 157 7.87 -5.23 12.89
C GLY A 157 6.50 -4.56 12.72
N SER A 158 5.41 -5.32 12.83
CA SER A 158 4.03 -4.82 12.72
C SER A 158 3.74 -3.66 13.67
N MET A 159 4.06 -3.81 14.96
CA MET A 159 3.83 -2.78 15.97
C MET A 159 4.42 -1.43 15.57
N THR A 160 5.68 -1.42 15.13
CA THR A 160 6.38 -0.19 14.73
C THR A 160 5.76 0.40 13.48
N ALA A 161 5.56 -0.39 12.42
CA ALA A 161 4.97 0.09 11.18
C ALA A 161 3.55 0.66 11.40
N ILE A 162 2.72 -0.04 12.17
CA ILE A 162 1.36 0.39 12.51
C ILE A 162 1.39 1.67 13.36
N ALA A 163 2.29 1.77 14.33
CA ALA A 163 2.39 2.95 15.19
C ALA A 163 2.82 4.19 14.38
N GLU A 164 3.75 4.04 13.44
CA GLU A 164 4.17 5.12 12.56
C GLU A 164 3.06 5.55 11.61
N ALA A 165 2.38 4.58 10.96
CA ALA A 165 1.27 4.87 10.05
C ALA A 165 0.08 5.55 10.74
N LEU A 166 -0.17 5.21 12.01
CA LEU A 166 -1.27 5.77 12.79
C LEU A 166 -0.88 7.01 13.60
N TYR A 167 0.36 7.47 13.52
CA TYR A 167 0.85 8.61 14.28
C TYR A 167 -0.03 9.86 14.06
N TRP A 168 -0.49 10.07 12.82
CA TRP A 168 -1.31 11.22 12.44
C TRP A 168 -2.82 11.02 12.64
N CYS A 169 -3.28 9.82 13.02
CA CYS A 169 -4.70 9.51 13.26
C CYS A 169 -5.13 9.75 14.70
N ALA A 170 -4.18 9.99 15.60
CA ALA A 170 -4.52 10.27 16.99
C ALA A 170 -5.49 11.49 17.04
N PRO A 171 -6.64 11.38 17.70
CA PRO A 171 -7.56 12.51 17.87
C PRO A 171 -6.79 13.70 18.42
N ARG A 172 -6.78 14.81 17.67
CA ARG A 172 -6.20 16.04 18.18
C ARG A 172 -7.08 16.49 19.34
N VAL A 173 -6.51 16.54 20.54
CA VAL A 173 -7.17 17.14 21.71
C VAL A 173 -7.74 18.51 21.30
N PRO A 174 -9.00 18.83 21.65
CA PRO A 174 -9.58 20.13 21.36
C PRO A 174 -8.64 21.26 21.82
N PRO A 175 -8.62 22.44 21.18
CA PRO A 175 -7.68 23.50 21.54
C PRO A 175 -7.65 23.87 23.03
N GLY A 176 -8.77 23.71 23.75
CA GLY A 176 -8.85 23.96 25.20
C GLY A 176 -8.18 22.91 26.10
N GLU A 177 -7.89 21.72 25.57
CA GLU A 177 -7.19 20.62 26.26
C GLU A 177 -5.73 20.48 25.80
N GLN A 178 -5.33 21.24 24.78
CA GLN A 178 -3.93 21.33 24.36
C GLN A 178 -3.14 22.13 25.40
N ASN A 179 -2.00 21.58 25.85
CA ASN A 179 -1.07 22.35 26.66
C ASN A 179 -0.66 23.61 25.88
N GLY A 180 -0.75 24.77 26.52
CA GLY A 180 -0.27 26.02 25.93
C GLY A 180 1.18 25.87 25.48
N ALA A 181 1.53 26.46 24.33
CA ALA A 181 2.90 26.44 23.85
C ALA A 181 3.84 26.96 24.97
N PRO A 182 5.01 26.32 25.20
CA PRO A 182 5.92 26.74 26.25
C PRO A 182 6.25 28.23 26.10
N GLY A 183 5.87 29.03 27.10
CA GLY A 183 6.07 30.49 27.10
C GLY A 183 4.96 31.33 26.48
N VAL A 184 3.85 30.74 26.03
CA VAL A 184 2.64 31.48 25.63
C VAL A 184 1.66 31.42 26.80
N VAL A 185 1.55 32.54 27.53
CA VAL A 185 0.52 32.69 28.55
C VAL A 185 -0.83 32.70 27.83
N PRO A 186 -1.79 31.84 28.18
CA PRO A 186 -3.14 31.92 27.61
C PRO A 186 -3.67 33.32 27.86
N GLU A 187 -4.05 34.02 26.80
CA GLU A 187 -4.65 35.34 26.92
C GLU A 187 -6.04 35.11 27.53
N THR A 188 -6.11 35.22 28.86
CA THR A 188 -7.37 35.16 29.59
C THR A 188 -8.22 36.28 29.02
N SER A 189 -9.28 35.90 28.30
CA SER A 189 -10.28 36.82 27.80
C SER A 189 -10.74 37.67 28.98
N GLN A 190 -10.28 38.92 29.01
CA GLN A 190 -10.87 39.99 29.81
C GLN A 190 -12.31 40.14 29.33
N GLN A 191 -13.21 39.35 29.89
CA GLN A 191 -14.61 39.72 29.94
C GLN A 191 -14.65 40.94 30.85
N GLY A 192 -14.68 42.10 30.20
CA GLY A 192 -14.77 43.39 30.83
C GLY A 192 -15.97 43.42 31.77
N GLU A 193 -15.68 43.54 33.05
CA GLU A 193 -16.55 44.19 34.01
C GLU A 193 -16.69 45.66 33.56
N PHE A 194 -17.90 46.12 33.25
CA PHE A 194 -18.27 47.55 33.27
C PHE A 194 -19.79 47.71 33.07
N PRO A 195 -20.42 48.71 33.70
CA PRO A 195 -20.56 48.97 35.14
C PRO A 195 -21.97 48.64 35.68
#